data_AF-A0A3C1E043-F1
#
_entry.id   AF-A0A3C1E043-F1
#
_cell.length_a   1.000
_cell.length_b   1.000
_cell.length_c   1.000
_cell.angle_alpha   90.00
_cell.angle_beta   90.00
_cell.angle_gamma   90.00
#
_symmetry.space_group_name_H-M   'P 1'
#
loop_
_entity.id
_entity.type
_entity.pdbx_description
1 polymer ?
#
loop_
_entity_poly.entity_id
_entity_poly.type
_entity_poly.pdbx_seq_one_letter_code
_entity_poly.pdbx_strand_id
1 'polypeptide(L)'
;MSDRDELHLLAGAYALGALDDADKTRFEEFLLTSEEARAEVASLSDTAVILGLASAPEAPPADLKSRLMAQIAATPQLQPVCEPVLDAPAVHAATLSAVPGAAPSPDAARAIRKASESPAEARADARWYTRPVTVLVAAAAAVALFVGGNLLGLANANDGQQQAASLAELSAASDLRRSVSTLAGGGEATLIWSLELRRSAVVIDKLPALPVGKTYELWYIDGSGAKPAGTFDAVPSGNTVRVLDGSMSSGDTVGITVEPSGGSDKPTTKPIVAIPSA
;
A
#
# COMPACT_ATOMS: atom_id res chain seq x y z
N MET A 1 22.94 17.77 -8.30
CA MET A 1 22.06 16.69 -7.83
C MET A 1 22.97 15.56 -7.43
N SER A 2 22.90 15.08 -6.20
CA SER A 2 23.72 13.95 -5.77
C SER A 2 23.15 12.66 -6.37
N ASP A 3 23.99 11.65 -6.55
CA ASP A 3 23.57 10.32 -7.04
C ASP A 3 22.40 9.75 -6.21
N ARG A 4 22.45 10.00 -4.90
CA ARG A 4 21.39 9.65 -3.95
C ARG A 4 20.07 10.38 -4.21
N ASP A 5 20.12 11.66 -4.59
CA ASP A 5 18.91 12.44 -4.90
C ASP A 5 18.23 11.93 -6.17
N GLU A 6 19.01 11.49 -7.15
CA GLU A 6 18.51 10.88 -8.39
C GLU A 6 17.83 9.53 -8.13
N LEU A 7 18.39 8.71 -7.23
CA LEU A 7 17.78 7.44 -6.84
C LEU A 7 16.44 7.63 -6.13
N HIS A 8 16.27 8.65 -5.28
CA HIS A 8 14.96 8.95 -4.68
C HIS A 8 13.87 9.26 -5.73
N LEU A 9 14.24 9.87 -6.88
CA LEU A 9 13.27 10.13 -7.96
C LEU A 9 12.72 8.85 -8.59
N LEU A 10 13.42 7.71 -8.45
CA LEU A 10 12.98 6.43 -9.00
C LEU A 10 11.90 5.74 -8.15
N ALA A 11 11.67 6.18 -6.90
CA ALA A 11 10.77 5.50 -5.96
C ALA A 11 9.33 5.35 -6.49
N GLY A 12 8.79 6.40 -7.13
CA GLY A 12 7.44 6.36 -7.71
C GLY A 12 7.32 5.42 -8.90
N ALA A 13 8.31 5.41 -9.80
CA ALA A 13 8.34 4.49 -10.93
C ALA A 13 8.56 3.05 -10.47
N TYR A 14 9.38 2.83 -9.43
CA TYR A 14 9.56 1.51 -8.82
C TYR A 14 8.25 0.99 -8.22
N ALA A 15 7.53 1.82 -7.44
CA ALA A 15 6.25 1.44 -6.83
C ALA A 15 5.17 1.07 -7.87
N LEU A 16 5.22 1.66 -9.05
CA LEU A 16 4.33 1.34 -10.18
C LEU A 16 4.83 0.17 -11.05
N GLY A 17 6.00 -0.40 -10.75
CA GLY A 17 6.63 -1.43 -11.59
C GLY A 17 7.06 -0.93 -12.97
N ALA A 18 7.38 0.36 -13.09
CA ALA A 18 7.65 1.06 -14.36
C ALA A 18 9.14 1.33 -14.63
N LEU A 19 10.04 0.82 -13.79
CA LEU A 19 11.49 0.89 -14.05
C LEU A 19 11.92 -0.16 -15.06
N ASP A 20 12.96 0.17 -15.83
CA ASP A 20 13.70 -0.83 -16.58
C ASP A 20 14.60 -1.69 -15.67
N ASP A 21 15.15 -2.78 -16.22
CA ASP A 21 15.92 -3.76 -15.43
C ASP A 21 17.19 -3.14 -14.80
N ALA A 22 17.81 -2.15 -15.45
CA ALA A 22 19.03 -1.54 -14.97
C ALA A 22 18.75 -0.59 -13.80
N ASP A 23 17.78 0.32 -13.97
CA ASP A 23 17.35 1.24 -12.92
C ASP A 23 16.74 0.49 -11.74
N LYS A 24 15.98 -0.58 -11.99
CA LYS A 24 15.43 -1.43 -10.94
C LYS A 24 16.53 -2.06 -10.10
N THR A 25 17.53 -2.67 -10.72
CA THR A 25 18.64 -3.30 -9.99
C THR A 25 19.38 -2.28 -9.11
N ARG A 26 19.68 -1.11 -9.69
CA ARG A 26 20.37 -0.03 -8.98
C ARG A 26 19.55 0.50 -7.80
N PHE A 27 18.24 0.64 -7.97
CA PHE A 27 17.36 1.11 -6.92
C PHE A 27 17.13 0.05 -5.82
N GLU A 28 17.07 -1.23 -6.16
CA GLU A 28 17.00 -2.32 -5.17
C GLU A 28 18.24 -2.38 -4.27
N GLU A 29 19.45 -2.16 -4.82
CA GLU A 29 20.67 -2.02 -4.02
C GLU A 29 20.59 -0.82 -3.06
N PHE A 30 20.02 0.29 -3.53
CA PHE A 30 19.81 1.46 -2.69
C PHE A 30 18.84 1.21 -1.53
N LEU A 31 17.75 0.45 -1.76
CA LEU A 31 16.77 0.09 -0.73
C LEU A 31 17.38 -0.67 0.45
N LEU A 32 18.44 -1.45 0.23
CA LEU A 32 19.15 -2.17 1.30
C LEU A 32 19.81 -1.24 2.30
N THR A 33 20.16 -0.02 1.88
CA THR A 33 20.95 0.93 2.69
C THR A 33 20.16 2.15 3.16
N SER A 34 18.93 2.35 2.68
CA SER A 34 18.14 3.56 2.94
C SER A 34 16.76 3.23 3.52
N GLU A 35 16.58 3.47 4.82
CA GLU A 35 15.28 3.32 5.48
C GLU A 35 14.24 4.31 4.95
N GLU A 36 14.67 5.54 4.65
CA GLU A 36 13.83 6.58 4.07
C GLU A 36 13.25 6.15 2.71
N ALA A 37 14.09 5.57 1.83
CA ALA A 37 13.64 5.09 0.53
C ALA A 37 12.68 3.88 0.67
N ARG A 38 12.90 3.01 1.67
CA ARG A 38 11.96 1.92 1.98
C ARG A 38 10.60 2.45 2.45
N ALA A 39 10.59 3.47 3.31
CA ALA A 39 9.35 4.11 3.78
C ALA A 39 8.61 4.81 2.63
N GLU A 40 9.34 5.50 1.75
CA GLU A 40 8.80 6.16 0.57
C GLU A 40 8.16 5.16 -0.40
N VAL A 41 8.86 4.08 -0.75
CA VAL A 41 8.33 3.01 -1.61
C VAL A 41 7.11 2.35 -0.99
N ALA A 42 7.11 2.08 0.31
CA ALA A 42 5.95 1.49 0.99
C ALA A 42 4.70 2.39 0.83
N SER A 43 4.83 3.68 1.12
CA SER A 43 3.73 4.65 0.98
C SER A 43 3.24 4.78 -0.47
N LEU A 44 4.15 4.82 -1.44
CA LEU A 44 3.80 4.90 -2.86
C LEU A 44 3.17 3.60 -3.37
N SER A 45 3.62 2.45 -2.88
CA SER A 45 3.05 1.13 -3.22
C SER A 45 1.62 0.99 -2.68
N ASP A 46 1.35 1.45 -1.46
CA ASP A 46 -0.01 1.49 -0.91
C ASP A 46 -0.95 2.33 -1.79
N THR A 47 -0.47 3.47 -2.27
CA THR A 47 -1.22 4.32 -3.20
C THR A 47 -1.47 3.60 -4.54
N ALA A 48 -0.45 2.93 -5.08
CA ALA A 48 -0.57 2.15 -6.31
C ALA A 48 -1.60 1.02 -6.18
N VAL A 49 -1.64 0.33 -5.03
CA VAL A 49 -2.65 -0.69 -4.72
C VAL A 49 -4.05 -0.10 -4.75
N ILE A 50 -4.27 1.06 -4.11
CA ILE A 50 -5.58 1.73 -4.10
C ILE A 50 -6.02 2.09 -5.52
N LEU A 51 -5.12 2.65 -6.33
CA LEU A 51 -5.40 2.97 -7.74
C LEU A 51 -5.77 1.71 -8.54
N GLY A 52 -5.07 0.60 -8.32
CA GLY A 52 -5.39 -0.68 -8.96
C GLY A 52 -6.75 -1.24 -8.54
N LEU A 53 -7.09 -1.14 -7.26
CA LEU A 53 -8.37 -1.61 -6.71
C LEU A 53 -9.56 -0.75 -7.15
N ALA A 54 -9.33 0.55 -7.37
CA ALA A 54 -10.31 1.48 -7.90
C ALA A 54 -10.60 1.29 -9.40
N SER A 55 -9.75 0.53 -10.12
CA SER A 55 -10.00 0.22 -11.52
C SER A 55 -11.13 -0.79 -11.68
N ALA A 56 -11.95 -0.58 -12.70
CA ALA A 56 -13.06 -1.46 -13.06
C ALA A 56 -12.54 -2.90 -13.28
N PRO A 57 -13.16 -3.93 -12.66
CA PRO A 57 -12.79 -5.31 -12.90
C PRO A 57 -13.07 -5.71 -14.36
N GLU A 58 -12.05 -6.20 -15.05
CA GLU A 58 -12.20 -6.82 -16.37
C GLU A 58 -12.22 -8.34 -16.23
N ALA A 59 -13.14 -9.00 -16.94
CA ALA A 59 -13.29 -10.45 -16.86
C ALA A 59 -12.12 -11.14 -17.58
N PRO A 60 -11.29 -11.96 -16.90
CA PRO A 60 -10.23 -12.70 -17.58
C PRO A 60 -10.83 -13.80 -18.49
N PRO A 61 -10.08 -14.31 -19.48
CA PRO A 61 -10.49 -15.48 -20.24
C PRO A 61 -10.88 -16.65 -19.32
N ALA A 62 -12.00 -17.32 -19.63
CA ALA A 62 -12.58 -18.33 -18.75
C ALA A 62 -11.65 -19.51 -18.42
N ASP A 63 -10.66 -19.77 -19.29
CA ASP A 63 -9.67 -20.83 -19.16
C ASP A 63 -8.38 -20.38 -18.43
N LEU A 64 -8.22 -19.09 -18.10
CA LEU A 64 -6.99 -18.56 -17.52
C LEU A 64 -6.62 -19.28 -16.22
N LYS A 65 -7.62 -19.51 -15.36
CA LYS A 65 -7.41 -20.20 -14.08
C LYS A 65 -6.95 -21.63 -14.27
N SER A 66 -7.60 -22.41 -15.15
CA SER A 66 -7.24 -23.81 -15.37
C SER A 66 -5.86 -23.91 -16.03
N ARG A 67 -5.55 -23.02 -16.99
CA ARG A 67 -4.22 -22.93 -17.61
C ARG A 67 -3.13 -22.60 -16.59
N LEU A 68 -3.34 -21.59 -15.76
CA LEU A 68 -2.38 -21.19 -14.72
C LEU A 68 -2.17 -22.30 -13.70
N MET A 69 -3.24 -22.96 -13.24
CA MET A 69 -3.14 -24.06 -12.28
C MET A 69 -2.42 -25.27 -12.86
N ALA A 70 -2.62 -25.60 -14.14
CA ALA A 70 -1.87 -26.65 -14.82
C ALA A 70 -0.38 -26.30 -14.94
N GLN A 71 -0.06 -25.03 -15.23
CA GLN A 71 1.33 -24.55 -15.30
C GLN A 71 2.01 -24.60 -13.93
N ILE A 72 1.34 -24.16 -12.86
CA ILE A 72 1.85 -24.23 -11.49
C ILE A 72 2.14 -25.68 -11.09
N ALA A 73 1.21 -26.61 -11.38
CA ALA A 73 1.37 -28.02 -11.03
C ALA A 73 2.57 -28.70 -11.72
N ALA A 74 2.94 -28.24 -12.92
CA ALA A 74 4.09 -28.75 -13.66
C ALA A 74 5.39 -27.98 -13.39
N THR A 75 5.33 -26.79 -12.79
CA THR A 75 6.51 -25.96 -12.49
C THR A 75 7.15 -26.45 -11.19
N PRO A 76 8.40 -26.94 -11.21
CA PRO A 76 9.10 -27.32 -9.98
C PRO A 76 9.18 -26.13 -9.03
N GLN A 77 8.59 -26.26 -7.84
CA GLN A 77 8.67 -25.22 -6.82
C GLN A 77 10.02 -25.31 -6.10
N LEU A 78 10.63 -24.16 -5.83
CA LEU A 78 11.78 -24.10 -4.94
C LEU A 78 11.35 -24.61 -3.55
N GLN A 79 12.26 -25.31 -2.87
CA GLN A 79 11.96 -25.75 -1.50
C GLN A 79 11.77 -24.52 -0.61
N PRO A 80 10.78 -24.53 0.30
CA PRO A 80 10.65 -23.47 1.29
C PRO A 80 11.99 -23.32 2.00
N VAL A 81 12.50 -22.09 2.07
CA VAL A 81 13.65 -21.79 2.92
C VAL A 81 13.15 -21.96 4.35
N CYS A 82 13.40 -23.12 4.94
CA CYS A 82 13.35 -23.28 6.39
C CYS A 82 14.50 -22.43 6.94
N GLU A 83 14.22 -21.16 7.23
CA GLU A 83 15.04 -20.49 8.23
C GLU A 83 14.97 -21.35 9.49
N PRO A 84 16.10 -21.83 10.03
CA PRO A 84 16.08 -22.48 11.32
C PRO A 84 15.53 -21.44 12.30
N VAL A 85 14.32 -21.69 12.78
CA VAL A 85 13.87 -21.09 14.03
C VAL A 85 14.93 -21.54 15.02
N LEU A 86 15.87 -20.64 15.33
CA LEU A 86 16.80 -20.87 16.42
C LEU A 86 15.92 -21.07 17.64
N ASP A 87 15.76 -22.32 18.06
CA ASP A 87 15.26 -22.68 19.37
C ASP A 87 15.97 -21.75 20.36
N ALA A 88 15.20 -20.85 20.96
CA ALA A 88 15.72 -19.94 21.97
C ALA A 88 16.41 -20.79 23.05
N PRO A 89 17.75 -20.70 23.21
CA PRO A 89 18.39 -21.46 24.26
C PRO A 89 18.06 -20.80 25.58
N ALA A 90 17.50 -21.59 26.48
CA ALA A 90 17.39 -21.29 27.89
C ALA A 90 18.73 -20.76 28.43
N VAL A 91 18.66 -19.63 29.12
CA VAL A 91 19.69 -19.04 29.97
C VAL A 91 20.57 -20.10 30.66
N HIS A 92 21.81 -20.22 30.20
CA HIS A 92 22.93 -20.74 31.00
C HIS A 92 24.08 -19.76 30.91
N ALA A 93 24.39 -19.14 32.05
CA ALA A 93 25.52 -18.28 32.24
C ALA A 93 26.83 -19.02 31.95
N ALA A 94 27.61 -18.52 31.00
CA ALA A 94 29.00 -18.91 30.80
C ALA A 94 29.86 -17.64 30.69
N THR A 95 30.45 -17.31 31.84
CA THR A 95 31.69 -16.56 32.08
C THR A 95 32.41 -15.93 30.88
N LEU A 96 32.51 -14.61 30.92
CA LEU A 96 33.45 -13.78 30.17
C LEU A 96 34.90 -14.19 30.50
N SER A 97 35.68 -14.56 29.48
CA SER A 97 37.14 -14.58 29.56
C SER A 97 37.69 -13.58 28.56
N ALA A 98 38.37 -12.55 29.09
CA ALA A 98 38.97 -11.47 28.33
C ALA A 98 40.28 -11.91 27.68
N VAL A 99 40.52 -11.44 26.45
CA VAL A 99 41.86 -11.39 25.83
C VAL A 99 42.07 -9.96 25.30
N PRO A 100 43.19 -9.27 25.64
CA PRO A 100 43.41 -7.88 25.26
C PRO A 100 44.19 -7.71 23.94
N GLY A 101 43.79 -6.70 23.17
CA GLY A 101 44.67 -5.76 22.47
C GLY A 101 45.24 -6.13 21.10
N ALA A 102 44.77 -5.45 20.04
CA ALA A 102 45.60 -4.90 18.95
C ALA A 102 44.75 -4.02 18.01
N ALA A 103 45.09 -2.74 17.88
CA ALA A 103 44.48 -1.78 16.95
C ALA A 103 45.09 -1.90 15.55
N PRO A 104 44.34 -1.69 14.44
CA PRO A 104 44.92 -1.57 13.10
C PRO A 104 45.25 -0.10 12.75
N SER A 105 46.42 0.10 12.12
CA SER A 105 46.96 1.40 11.69
C SER A 105 46.30 1.96 10.40
N PRO A 106 46.41 3.28 10.11
CA PRO A 106 45.58 3.99 9.11
C PRO A 106 46.07 3.97 7.65
N ASP A 107 47.16 3.28 7.30
CA ASP A 107 47.83 3.48 6.00
C ASP A 107 47.36 2.57 4.84
N ALA A 108 46.45 1.62 5.08
CA ALA A 108 45.96 0.73 4.01
C ALA A 108 44.87 1.36 3.11
N ALA A 109 44.23 2.45 3.55
CA ALA A 109 43.09 3.07 2.84
C ALA A 109 43.48 4.08 1.75
N ARG A 110 44.78 4.31 1.51
CA ARG A 110 45.26 5.34 0.56
C ARG A 110 45.67 4.82 -0.82
N ALA A 111 45.73 3.50 -1.03
CA ALA A 111 46.28 2.92 -2.26
C ALA A 111 45.24 2.56 -3.36
N ILE A 112 43.94 2.65 -3.11
CA ILE A 112 42.90 2.20 -4.08
C ILE A 112 42.28 3.38 -4.88
N ARG A 113 42.62 4.64 -4.57
CA ARG A 113 41.99 5.84 -5.17
C ARG A 113 42.67 6.39 -6.42
N LYS A 114 43.39 5.60 -7.22
CA LYS A 114 44.05 6.16 -8.43
C LYS A 114 44.19 5.18 -9.59
N ALA A 115 43.06 4.81 -10.19
CA ALA A 115 42.88 4.37 -11.58
C ALA A 115 41.36 4.18 -11.71
N SER A 116 40.59 4.79 -12.60
CA SER A 116 40.86 5.19 -13.97
C SER A 116 39.75 6.16 -14.41
N GLU A 117 40.09 7.42 -14.66
CA GLU A 117 39.29 8.26 -15.56
C GLU A 117 39.95 8.15 -16.93
N SER A 118 39.21 7.73 -17.95
CA SER A 118 39.68 7.84 -19.34
C SER A 118 38.67 8.62 -20.18
N PRO A 119 39.10 9.46 -21.13
CA PRO A 119 38.27 10.49 -21.77
C PRO A 119 37.25 9.97 -22.81
N ALA A 120 36.91 8.68 -22.77
CA ALA A 120 36.05 8.03 -23.77
C ALA A 120 34.54 8.19 -23.49
N GLU A 121 34.14 8.58 -22.28
CA GLU A 121 32.72 8.80 -21.91
C GLU A 121 32.16 10.14 -22.39
N ALA A 122 33.01 11.11 -22.74
CA ALA A 122 32.58 12.47 -23.08
C ALA A 122 31.97 12.65 -24.50
N ARG A 123 31.66 11.57 -25.23
CA ARG A 123 31.13 11.68 -26.63
C ARG A 123 29.86 10.87 -26.92
N ALA A 124 29.25 10.21 -25.94
CA ALA A 124 28.02 9.44 -26.17
C ALA A 124 26.71 10.23 -25.94
N ASP A 125 26.72 11.39 -25.29
CA ASP A 125 25.48 12.03 -24.79
C ASP A 125 24.79 13.06 -25.71
N ALA A 126 25.27 13.29 -26.92
CA ALA A 126 24.86 14.50 -27.66
C ALA A 126 23.60 14.37 -28.56
N ARG A 127 22.74 13.35 -28.44
CA ARG A 127 21.61 13.25 -29.41
C ARG A 127 20.26 12.67 -28.98
N TRP A 128 20.06 12.28 -27.73
CA TRP A 128 18.78 11.71 -27.28
C TRP A 128 17.90 12.68 -26.47
N TYR A 129 18.49 13.67 -25.79
CA TYR A 129 17.73 14.55 -24.89
C TYR A 129 17.39 15.90 -25.53
N THR A 130 16.41 15.91 -26.42
CA THR A 130 15.62 17.13 -26.68
C THR A 130 14.13 16.82 -26.65
N ARG A 131 13.59 16.71 -25.44
CA ARG A 131 12.20 17.07 -25.14
C ARG A 131 12.17 17.87 -23.84
N PRO A 132 11.52 19.05 -23.79
CA PRO A 132 11.53 19.88 -22.60
C PRO A 132 10.60 19.27 -21.53
N VAL A 133 11.18 18.90 -20.40
CA VAL A 133 10.42 18.56 -19.18
C VAL A 133 9.93 19.86 -18.56
N THR A 134 8.66 20.16 -18.77
CA THR A 134 7.92 21.14 -17.96
C THR A 134 6.74 20.44 -17.32
N VAL A 135 6.93 19.80 -16.16
CA VAL A 135 6.05 19.85 -14.98
C VAL A 135 6.86 19.33 -13.77
N LEU A 136 7.35 20.23 -12.91
CA LEU A 136 7.79 19.89 -11.55
C LEU A 136 7.27 20.94 -10.56
N VAL A 137 5.98 20.84 -10.21
CA VAL A 137 5.43 21.49 -9.00
C VAL A 137 4.46 20.59 -8.21
N ALA A 138 4.06 19.39 -8.68
CA ALA A 138 2.95 18.67 -8.04
C ALA A 138 3.31 17.42 -7.21
N ALA A 139 4.52 17.30 -6.65
CA ALA A 139 4.87 16.11 -5.86
C ALA A 139 4.66 16.27 -4.33
N ALA A 140 4.44 17.48 -3.81
CA ALA A 140 4.22 17.69 -2.37
C ALA A 140 2.72 17.72 -1.96
N ALA A 141 1.79 17.76 -2.92
CA ALA A 141 0.35 17.88 -2.63
C ALA A 141 -0.39 16.53 -2.54
N ALA A 142 0.19 15.44 -3.06
CA ALA A 142 -0.49 14.14 -3.16
C ALA A 142 -0.53 13.37 -1.83
N VAL A 143 0.46 13.55 -0.95
CA VAL A 143 0.53 12.87 0.35
C VAL A 143 -0.55 13.36 1.33
N ALA A 144 -1.01 14.61 1.19
CA ALA A 144 -1.99 15.21 2.09
C ALA A 144 -3.46 14.86 1.77
N LEU A 145 -3.75 14.30 0.60
CA LEU A 145 -5.12 14.06 0.14
C LEU A 145 -5.56 12.60 0.20
N PHE A 146 -4.63 11.66 0.41
CA PHE A 146 -4.93 10.23 0.41
C PHE A 146 -5.11 9.62 1.81
N VAL A 147 -4.73 10.36 2.86
CA VAL A 147 -5.15 10.07 4.23
C VAL A 147 -6.54 10.69 4.41
N GLY A 148 -7.58 9.88 4.31
CA GLY A 148 -8.96 10.33 4.50
C GLY A 148 -9.16 10.98 5.87
N GLY A 149 -9.06 12.31 5.92
CA GLY A 149 -9.51 13.13 7.05
C GLY A 149 -8.45 14.03 7.69
N ASN A 150 -8.27 15.21 7.08
CA ASN A 150 -7.87 16.50 7.69
C ASN A 150 -6.38 16.85 7.81
N LEU A 151 -6.05 17.99 7.18
CA LEU A 151 -4.95 18.90 7.50
C LEU A 151 -5.02 19.50 8.94
N LEU A 152 -5.91 18.99 9.81
CA LEU A 152 -6.03 19.30 11.24
C LEU A 152 -5.63 18.11 12.14
N GLY A 153 -5.16 17.00 11.56
CA GLY A 153 -4.88 15.74 12.25
C GLY A 153 -3.42 15.51 12.67
N LEU A 154 -2.70 16.52 13.17
CA LEU A 154 -1.42 16.26 13.87
C LEU A 154 -1.60 15.46 15.18
N ALA A 155 -2.84 15.14 15.55
CA ALA A 155 -3.19 14.26 16.67
C ALA A 155 -3.43 12.78 16.30
N ASN A 156 -3.65 12.42 15.01
CA ASN A 156 -4.14 11.08 14.62
C ASN A 156 -3.31 10.38 13.52
N ALA A 157 -2.01 10.70 13.39
CA ALA A 157 -1.13 10.00 12.45
C ALA A 157 -1.12 8.47 12.65
N ASN A 158 -1.35 8.02 13.88
CA ASN A 158 -1.42 6.60 14.24
C ASN A 158 -2.61 5.88 13.58
N ASP A 159 -3.79 6.51 13.54
CA ASP A 159 -5.00 5.90 12.97
C ASP A 159 -4.87 5.76 11.45
N GLY A 160 -4.29 6.77 10.79
CA GLY A 160 -3.98 6.72 9.36
C GLY A 160 -2.99 5.60 9.02
N GLN A 161 -1.94 5.45 9.83
CA GLN A 161 -0.96 4.38 9.66
C GLN A 161 -1.57 2.98 9.87
N GLN A 162 -2.46 2.83 10.87
CA GLN A 162 -3.17 1.57 11.11
C GLN A 162 -4.11 1.21 9.97
N GLN A 163 -4.79 2.19 9.36
CA GLN A 163 -5.63 1.95 8.19
C GLN A 163 -4.82 1.53 6.97
N ALA A 164 -3.69 2.18 6.70
CA ALA A 164 -2.79 1.81 5.61
C ALA A 164 -2.27 0.38 5.78
N ALA A 165 -1.74 0.05 6.98
CA ALA A 165 -1.27 -1.29 7.28
C ALA A 165 -2.37 -2.36 7.14
N SER A 166 -3.58 -2.06 7.62
CA SER A 166 -4.73 -2.96 7.52
C SER A 166 -5.18 -3.21 6.08
N LEU A 167 -5.10 -2.18 5.23
CA LEU A 167 -5.40 -2.31 3.81
C LEU A 167 -4.33 -3.09 3.06
N ALA A 168 -3.04 -2.88 3.39
CA ALA A 168 -1.94 -3.64 2.82
C ALA A 168 -2.05 -5.14 3.18
N GLU A 169 -2.33 -5.46 4.45
CA GLU A 169 -2.60 -6.83 4.90
C GLU A 169 -3.78 -7.46 4.14
N LEU A 170 -4.89 -6.72 4.02
CA LEU A 170 -6.07 -7.19 3.30
C LEU A 170 -5.75 -7.44 1.82
N SER A 171 -5.02 -6.55 1.17
CA SER A 171 -4.67 -6.64 -0.25
C SER A 171 -3.71 -7.81 -0.54
N ALA A 172 -2.90 -8.20 0.45
CA ALA A 172 -2.01 -9.35 0.38
C ALA A 172 -2.69 -10.71 0.70
N ALA A 173 -3.96 -10.69 1.13
CA ALA A 173 -4.66 -11.91 1.54
C ALA A 173 -4.89 -12.89 0.36
N SER A 174 -4.62 -14.17 0.60
CA SER A 174 -4.81 -15.22 -0.41
C SER A 174 -6.28 -15.49 -0.77
N ASP A 175 -7.20 -15.17 0.14
CA ASP A 175 -8.64 -15.34 -0.03
C ASP A 175 -9.37 -14.02 -0.34
N LEU A 176 -8.65 -12.97 -0.75
CA LEU A 176 -9.22 -11.67 -1.06
C LEU A 176 -10.35 -11.78 -2.09
N ARG A 177 -11.52 -11.27 -1.71
CA ARG A 177 -12.71 -11.17 -2.55
C ARG A 177 -13.08 -9.72 -2.77
N ARG A 178 -13.77 -9.46 -3.89
CA ARG A 178 -14.24 -8.14 -4.28
C ARG A 178 -15.66 -8.21 -4.82
N SER A 179 -16.47 -7.21 -4.50
CA SER A 179 -17.82 -7.00 -5.02
C SER A 179 -18.02 -5.53 -5.32
N VAL A 180 -18.62 -5.23 -6.46
CA VAL A 180 -18.81 -3.86 -6.94
C VAL A 180 -20.30 -3.55 -6.98
N SER A 181 -20.67 -2.36 -6.53
CA SER A 181 -22.05 -1.87 -6.56
C SER A 181 -22.09 -0.39 -6.90
N THR A 182 -23.12 0.03 -7.64
CA THR A 182 -23.33 1.42 -8.02
C THR A 182 -24.04 2.18 -6.89
N LEU A 183 -23.56 3.38 -6.55
CA LEU A 183 -24.25 4.24 -5.58
C LEU A 183 -25.46 4.93 -6.22
N ALA A 184 -26.46 5.23 -5.39
CA ALA A 184 -27.50 6.19 -5.72
C ALA A 184 -26.86 7.57 -5.97
N GLY A 185 -26.62 7.93 -7.23
CA GLY A 185 -25.93 9.17 -7.62
C GLY A 185 -24.83 9.01 -8.67
N GLY A 186 -24.53 7.79 -9.13
CA GLY A 186 -23.63 7.53 -10.26
C GLY A 186 -22.15 7.32 -9.90
N GLY A 187 -21.83 7.20 -8.61
CA GLY A 187 -20.54 6.69 -8.13
C GLY A 187 -20.50 5.17 -8.06
N GLU A 188 -19.33 4.62 -7.75
CA GLU A 188 -19.10 3.18 -7.59
C GLU A 188 -18.52 2.89 -6.20
N ALA A 189 -19.05 1.86 -5.53
CA ALA A 189 -18.53 1.35 -4.27
C ALA A 189 -18.05 -0.09 -4.48
N THR A 190 -16.79 -0.31 -4.17
CA THR A 190 -16.13 -1.60 -4.21
C THR A 190 -15.91 -2.07 -2.78
N LEU A 191 -16.55 -3.18 -2.40
CA LEU A 191 -16.26 -3.90 -1.17
C LEU A 191 -15.14 -4.91 -1.46
N ILE A 192 -14.08 -4.88 -0.66
CA ILE A 192 -13.03 -5.90 -0.62
C ILE A 192 -12.98 -6.55 0.76
N TRP A 193 -12.79 -7.86 0.82
CA TRP A 193 -12.79 -8.59 2.10
C TRP A 193 -11.99 -9.90 2.06
N SER A 194 -11.55 -10.33 3.24
CA SER A 194 -10.94 -11.63 3.52
C SER A 194 -11.68 -12.25 4.70
N LEU A 195 -12.14 -13.50 4.54
CA LEU A 195 -12.80 -14.24 5.61
C LEU A 195 -11.78 -14.89 6.55
N GLU A 196 -10.58 -15.21 6.05
CA GLU A 196 -9.47 -15.69 6.88
C GLU A 196 -8.98 -14.60 7.84
N LEU A 197 -8.78 -13.37 7.36
CA LEU A 197 -8.40 -12.23 8.18
C LEU A 197 -9.57 -11.61 8.94
N ARG A 198 -10.82 -11.95 8.58
CA ARG A 198 -12.06 -11.32 9.06
C ARG A 198 -12.06 -9.80 8.93
N ARG A 199 -11.47 -9.29 7.85
CA ARG A 199 -11.32 -7.87 7.56
C ARG A 199 -12.04 -7.50 6.27
N SER A 200 -12.48 -6.25 6.19
CA SER A 200 -13.03 -5.68 4.97
C SER A 200 -12.70 -4.20 4.83
N ALA A 201 -12.73 -3.71 3.61
CA ALA A 201 -12.59 -2.30 3.29
C ALA A 201 -13.53 -1.92 2.13
N VAL A 202 -13.93 -0.66 2.08
CA VAL A 202 -14.62 -0.08 0.95
C VAL A 202 -13.72 0.90 0.22
N VAL A 203 -13.75 0.83 -1.11
CA VAL A 203 -13.16 1.81 -2.03
C VAL A 203 -14.31 2.45 -2.77
N ILE A 204 -14.46 3.76 -2.66
CA ILE A 204 -15.61 4.49 -3.18
C ILE A 204 -15.13 5.58 -4.14
N ASP A 205 -15.65 5.56 -5.36
CA ASP A 205 -15.43 6.59 -6.38
C ASP A 205 -16.63 7.55 -6.44
N LYS A 206 -16.34 8.83 -6.68
CA LYS A 206 -17.32 9.93 -6.87
C LYS A 206 -18.38 10.02 -5.76
N LEU A 207 -17.93 9.97 -4.50
CA LEU A 207 -18.84 10.15 -3.38
C LEU A 207 -19.24 11.62 -3.22
N PRO A 208 -20.55 11.96 -3.12
CA PRO A 208 -20.99 13.34 -2.98
C PRO A 208 -20.48 13.99 -1.68
N ALA A 209 -20.18 15.28 -1.75
CA ALA A 209 -19.93 16.07 -0.53
C ALA A 209 -21.22 16.20 0.28
N LEU A 210 -21.12 16.01 1.60
CA LEU A 210 -22.25 16.11 2.51
C LEU A 210 -22.40 17.53 3.08
N PRO A 211 -23.63 17.96 3.44
CA PRO A 211 -23.84 19.17 4.21
C PRO A 211 -23.09 19.15 5.55
N VAL A 212 -22.81 20.33 6.10
CA VAL A 212 -22.23 20.48 7.44
C VAL A 212 -23.10 19.75 8.47
N GLY A 213 -22.46 19.04 9.41
CA GLY A 213 -23.15 18.28 10.45
C GLY A 213 -23.57 16.86 10.04
N LYS A 214 -23.09 16.38 8.89
CA LYS A 214 -23.30 15.01 8.40
C LYS A 214 -21.98 14.30 8.15
N THR A 215 -22.01 12.98 8.18
CA THR A 215 -20.90 12.08 7.84
C THR A 215 -21.45 10.84 7.14
N TYR A 216 -20.59 10.07 6.47
CA TYR A 216 -20.96 8.75 6.01
C TYR A 216 -20.67 7.72 7.10
N GLU A 217 -21.54 6.74 7.22
CA GLU A 217 -21.37 5.65 8.18
C GLU A 217 -21.47 4.29 7.49
N LEU A 218 -20.55 3.41 7.85
CA LEU A 218 -20.46 2.02 7.39
C LEU A 218 -21.19 1.12 8.37
N TRP A 219 -21.82 0.08 7.84
CA TRP A 219 -22.58 -0.87 8.65
C TRP A 219 -22.29 -2.30 8.20
N TYR A 220 -22.08 -3.20 9.15
CA TYR A 220 -22.29 -4.63 8.92
C TYR A 220 -23.76 -4.96 9.18
N ILE A 221 -24.43 -5.50 8.18
CA ILE A 221 -25.86 -5.81 8.20
C ILE A 221 -26.03 -7.32 8.04
N ASP A 222 -26.62 -7.94 9.05
CA ASP A 222 -26.94 -9.36 9.10
C ASP A 222 -28.40 -9.57 9.59
N GLY A 223 -28.79 -10.82 9.86
CA GLY A 223 -30.13 -11.15 10.40
C GLY A 223 -30.42 -10.60 11.80
N SER A 224 -29.41 -10.16 12.55
CA SER A 224 -29.53 -9.51 13.85
C SER A 224 -29.70 -7.99 13.77
N GLY A 225 -29.42 -7.39 12.59
CA GLY A 225 -29.57 -5.97 12.32
C GLY A 225 -28.28 -5.32 11.82
N ALA A 226 -28.29 -3.99 11.77
CA ALA A 226 -27.15 -3.18 11.37
C ALA A 226 -26.27 -2.84 12.59
N LYS A 227 -24.97 -3.09 12.49
CA LYS A 227 -23.95 -2.75 13.48
C LYS A 227 -23.00 -1.70 12.89
N PRO A 228 -22.69 -0.60 13.61
CA PRO A 228 -21.75 0.41 13.12
C PRO A 228 -20.38 -0.22 12.83
N ALA A 229 -19.78 0.16 11.71
CA ALA A 229 -18.49 -0.33 11.21
C ALA A 229 -17.53 0.82 10.82
N GLY A 230 -17.75 2.00 11.41
CA GLY A 230 -16.91 3.17 11.25
C GLY A 230 -17.56 4.30 10.47
N THR A 231 -17.04 5.51 10.65
CA THR A 231 -17.47 6.73 9.95
C THR A 231 -16.35 7.30 9.09
N PHE A 232 -16.72 8.06 8.08
CA PHE A 232 -15.77 8.72 7.19
C PHE A 232 -16.42 9.89 6.43
N ASP A 233 -15.58 10.80 5.96
CA ASP A 233 -16.02 11.92 5.13
C ASP A 233 -15.55 11.73 3.68
N ALA A 234 -16.32 12.23 2.73
CA ALA A 234 -15.94 12.20 1.32
C ALA A 234 -14.72 13.09 1.07
N VAL A 235 -13.78 12.59 0.26
CA VAL A 235 -12.64 13.37 -0.21
C VAL A 235 -13.03 14.11 -1.49
N PRO A 236 -12.91 15.46 -1.54
CA PRO A 236 -13.27 16.22 -2.74
C PRO A 236 -12.41 15.79 -3.95
N SER A 237 -13.03 15.12 -4.93
CA SER A 237 -12.42 14.70 -6.21
C SER A 237 -11.43 13.53 -6.13
N GLY A 238 -11.55 12.66 -5.14
CA GLY A 238 -10.72 11.45 -5.01
C GLY A 238 -11.53 10.20 -4.68
N ASN A 239 -10.87 9.06 -4.74
CA ASN A 239 -11.40 7.82 -4.18
C ASN A 239 -11.29 7.89 -2.66
N THR A 240 -12.36 7.49 -1.97
CA THR A 240 -12.33 7.31 -0.53
C THR A 240 -12.13 5.84 -0.21
N VAL A 241 -11.09 5.54 0.57
CA VAL A 241 -10.84 4.19 1.09
C VAL A 241 -11.08 4.19 2.59
N ARG A 242 -11.84 3.21 3.08
CA ARG A 242 -12.06 3.01 4.50
C ARG A 242 -12.04 1.52 4.83
N VAL A 243 -11.11 1.13 5.69
CA VAL A 243 -11.15 -0.18 6.36
C VAL A 243 -12.28 -0.14 7.39
N LEU A 244 -13.12 -1.17 7.40
CA LEU A 244 -14.27 -1.25 8.30
C LEU A 244 -13.81 -1.65 9.69
N ASP A 245 -14.39 -1.01 10.69
CA ASP A 245 -14.21 -1.36 12.09
C ASP A 245 -15.03 -2.62 12.42
N GLY A 246 -14.46 -3.56 13.16
CA GLY A 246 -15.10 -4.84 13.52
C GLY A 246 -14.66 -6.02 12.65
N SER A 247 -15.39 -7.13 12.71
CA SER A 247 -15.01 -8.39 12.06
C SER A 247 -16.01 -8.83 11.02
N MET A 248 -15.53 -9.02 9.79
CA MET A 248 -16.31 -9.55 8.69
C MET A 248 -16.69 -11.02 8.92
N SER A 249 -17.92 -11.38 8.58
CA SER A 249 -18.43 -12.74 8.59
C SER A 249 -19.05 -13.10 7.23
N SER A 250 -19.11 -14.40 6.92
CA SER A 250 -19.73 -14.87 5.70
C SER A 250 -21.22 -14.52 5.68
N GLY A 251 -21.70 -13.94 4.57
CA GLY A 251 -23.09 -13.53 4.40
C GLY A 251 -23.43 -12.15 4.96
N ASP A 252 -22.44 -11.42 5.51
CA ASP A 252 -22.64 -10.03 5.92
C ASP A 252 -22.90 -9.15 4.70
N THR A 253 -23.79 -8.17 4.84
CA THR A 253 -23.99 -7.09 3.87
C THR A 253 -23.36 -5.81 4.40
N VAL A 254 -22.55 -5.14 3.60
CA VAL A 254 -22.00 -3.83 3.96
C VAL A 254 -22.92 -2.73 3.46
N GLY A 255 -23.43 -1.91 4.38
CA GLY A 255 -24.26 -0.74 4.08
C GLY A 255 -23.49 0.57 4.23
N ILE A 256 -23.83 1.58 3.42
CA ILE A 256 -23.37 2.95 3.60
C ILE A 256 -24.59 3.86 3.74
N THR A 257 -24.62 4.72 4.75
CA THR A 257 -25.70 5.69 4.98
C THR A 257 -25.15 7.10 5.21
N VAL A 258 -26.03 8.10 5.17
CA VAL A 258 -25.72 9.48 5.54
C VAL A 258 -26.25 9.74 6.94
N GLU A 259 -25.37 10.01 7.88
CA GLU A 259 -25.68 10.06 9.31
C GLU A 259 -25.28 11.41 9.92
N PRO A 260 -25.80 11.78 11.11
CA PRO A 260 -25.29 12.91 11.87
C PRO A 260 -23.79 12.79 12.16
N SER A 261 -23.08 13.91 12.26
CA SER A 261 -21.67 13.91 12.69
C SER A 261 -21.49 13.15 14.00
N GLY A 262 -20.49 12.26 14.04
CA GLY A 262 -20.25 11.34 15.16
C GLY A 262 -20.85 9.94 14.99
N GLY A 263 -21.64 9.71 13.94
CA GLY A 263 -22.27 8.42 13.66
C GLY A 263 -23.57 8.20 14.43
N SER A 264 -24.06 6.98 14.44
CA SER A 264 -25.32 6.60 15.06
C SER A 264 -25.27 5.15 15.57
N ASP A 265 -26.09 4.80 16.57
CA ASP A 265 -26.19 3.42 17.03
C ASP A 265 -26.96 2.52 16.06
N LYS A 266 -27.82 3.13 15.23
CA LYS A 266 -28.64 2.48 14.20
C LYS A 266 -28.76 3.42 12.99
N PRO A 267 -28.90 2.89 11.76
CA PRO A 267 -29.10 3.71 10.57
C PRO A 267 -30.29 4.68 10.74
N THR A 268 -30.06 5.98 10.56
CA THR A 268 -31.13 6.99 10.59
C THR A 268 -31.67 7.29 9.20
N THR A 269 -30.90 6.95 8.16
CA THR A 269 -31.31 7.09 6.76
C THR A 269 -31.33 5.74 6.04
N LYS A 270 -31.95 5.72 4.85
CA LYS A 270 -31.87 4.54 3.98
C LYS A 270 -30.45 4.41 3.44
N PRO A 271 -29.90 3.19 3.33
CA PRO A 271 -28.59 3.00 2.72
C PRO A 271 -28.55 3.56 1.30
N ILE A 272 -27.51 4.32 0.99
CA ILE A 272 -27.22 4.81 -0.37
C ILE A 272 -26.64 3.69 -1.24
N VAL A 273 -26.08 2.66 -0.60
CA VAL A 273 -25.68 1.40 -1.19
C VAL A 273 -25.70 0.31 -0.11
N ALA A 274 -26.01 -0.92 -0.53
CA ALA A 274 -25.87 -2.14 0.26
C ALA A 274 -25.18 -3.18 -0.62
N ILE A 275 -24.05 -3.70 -0.17
CA ILE A 275 -23.18 -4.61 -0.93
C ILE A 275 -23.12 -5.94 -0.19
N PRO A 276 -23.75 -7.01 -0.70
CA PRO A 276 -23.65 -8.31 -0.08
C PRO A 276 -22.24 -8.88 -0.27
N SER A 277 -21.66 -9.44 0.79
CA SER A 277 -20.65 -10.48 0.65
C SER A 277 -21.36 -11.77 0.30
N ALA A 278 -20.89 -12.44 -0.75
CA ALA A 278 -21.56 -13.57 -1.41
C ALA A 278 -22.13 -14.64 -0.46
#